data_AF-A0A524MLC5-F1
#
_entry.id   AF-A0A524MLC5-F1
#
_cell.length_a   1.000
_cell.length_b   1.000
_cell.length_c   1.000
_cell.angle_alpha   90.00
_cell.angle_beta   90.00
_cell.angle_gamma   90.00
#
_symmetry.space_group_name_H-M   'P 1'
#
loop_
_entity.id
_entity.type
_entity.pdbx_description
1 polymer ?
#
loop_
_entity_poly.entity_id
_entity_poly.type
_entity_poly.pdbx_seq_one_letter_code
_entity_poly.pdbx_strand_id
1 'polypeptide(L)'
;MRSEMRFAGFGGQGIISAGKIAGRAASIYGGKNAVMMQSYGPEARGGACNADLVVSDDVIGYPRLSQPGILVIMSQEAYEKYGQDIDPEGTLIVDEDLVDFSELPPSVSRVYSIPATRLADGLGRKIVANVVMLGALAAISKVVSRDAMLDAILNSVPARTKDLNERAFNTGYEQGKEALGEQS
;
A
#
# COMPACT_ATOMS: atom_id res chain seq x y z
N MET A 1 -8.09 -17.80 -3.90
CA MET A 1 -6.95 -17.39 -3.04
C MET A 1 -7.33 -16.16 -2.24
N ARG A 2 -7.01 -16.11 -0.94
CA ARG A 2 -7.27 -14.97 -0.03
C ARG A 2 -5.97 -14.21 0.24
N SER A 3 -6.01 -12.89 0.14
CA SER A 3 -4.89 -12.00 0.44
C SER A 3 -5.33 -10.94 1.45
N GLU A 4 -4.54 -10.77 2.50
CA GLU A 4 -4.79 -9.84 3.61
C GLU A 4 -3.71 -8.76 3.59
N MET A 5 -4.14 -7.51 3.44
CA MET A 5 -3.26 -6.35 3.30
C MET A 5 -3.61 -5.30 4.34
N ARG A 6 -2.61 -4.65 4.94
CA ARG A 6 -2.81 -3.44 5.75
C ARG A 6 -1.96 -2.31 5.22
N PHE A 7 -2.61 -1.18 4.98
CA PHE A 7 -1.97 0.10 4.69
C PHE A 7 -1.95 0.90 5.98
N ALA A 8 -0.81 1.44 6.39
CA ALA A 8 -0.72 2.25 7.60
C ALA A 8 0.28 3.41 7.49
N GLY A 9 0.00 4.48 8.21
CA GLY A 9 0.82 5.70 8.22
C GLY A 9 0.13 6.80 9.02
N PHE A 10 0.54 8.05 8.81
CA PHE A 10 -0.10 9.21 9.42
C PHE A 10 -1.39 9.65 8.70
N GLY A 11 -2.31 10.20 9.47
CA GLY A 11 -3.44 10.95 8.94
C GLY A 11 -2.97 12.06 7.98
N GLY A 12 -3.47 12.05 6.74
CA GLY A 12 -3.07 12.99 5.68
C GLY A 12 -2.14 12.42 4.61
N GLN A 13 -1.50 11.26 4.84
CA GLN A 13 -0.69 10.57 3.82
C GLN A 13 -1.54 9.82 2.77
N GLY A 14 -2.86 9.83 2.89
CA GLY A 14 -3.73 9.13 1.94
C GLY A 14 -3.83 7.63 2.16
N ILE A 15 -3.58 7.12 3.38
CA ILE A 15 -3.67 5.70 3.75
C ILE A 15 -5.04 5.09 3.44
N ILE A 16 -6.12 5.75 3.88
CA ILE A 16 -7.49 5.32 3.57
C ILE A 16 -7.77 5.36 2.07
N SER A 17 -7.22 6.35 1.37
CA SER A 17 -7.35 6.42 -0.09
C SER A 17 -6.64 5.25 -0.77
N ALA A 18 -5.45 4.88 -0.28
CA ALA A 18 -4.69 3.76 -0.82
C ALA A 18 -5.45 2.44 -0.67
N GLY A 19 -5.98 2.15 0.53
CA GLY A 19 -6.82 0.97 0.76
C GLY A 19 -8.07 0.93 -0.13
N LYS A 20 -8.76 2.06 -0.30
CA LYS A 20 -9.93 2.16 -1.19
C LYS A 20 -9.58 1.92 -2.65
N ILE A 21 -8.47 2.50 -3.12
CA ILE A 21 -7.99 2.33 -4.49
C ILE A 21 -7.61 0.87 -4.74
N ALA A 22 -6.81 0.25 -3.86
CA ALA A 22 -6.44 -1.15 -3.97
C ALA A 22 -7.66 -2.09 -3.94
N GLY A 23 -8.64 -1.81 -3.09
CA GLY A 23 -9.90 -2.56 -3.04
C GLY A 23 -10.72 -2.44 -4.32
N ARG A 24 -10.83 -1.23 -4.89
CA ARG A 24 -11.47 -1.00 -6.20
C ARG A 24 -10.72 -1.70 -7.33
N ALA A 25 -9.39 -1.65 -7.30
CA ALA A 25 -8.53 -2.32 -8.26
C ALA A 25 -8.75 -3.83 -8.25
N ALA A 26 -8.78 -4.45 -7.07
CA ALA A 26 -9.07 -5.87 -6.92
C ALA A 26 -10.49 -6.25 -7.35
N SER A 27 -11.49 -5.45 -6.98
CA SER A 27 -12.90 -5.79 -7.21
C SER A 27 -13.45 -5.38 -8.57
N ILE A 28 -13.46 -4.08 -8.85
CA ILE A 28 -14.07 -3.51 -10.06
C ILE A 28 -13.27 -3.89 -11.30
N TYR A 29 -11.94 -3.86 -11.20
CA TYR A 29 -11.04 -4.06 -12.35
C TYR A 29 -10.38 -5.45 -12.36
N GLY A 30 -10.29 -6.11 -11.20
CA GLY A 30 -9.65 -7.42 -11.05
C GLY A 30 -10.62 -8.60 -10.94
N GLY A 31 -11.94 -8.35 -10.85
CA GLY A 31 -12.97 -9.40 -10.77
C GLY A 31 -12.96 -10.21 -9.48
N LYS A 32 -12.28 -9.75 -8.42
CA LYS A 32 -12.21 -10.41 -7.12
C LYS A 32 -13.22 -9.85 -6.13
N ASN A 33 -13.45 -10.55 -5.03
CA ASN A 33 -14.15 -10.02 -3.87
C ASN A 33 -13.16 -9.18 -3.04
N ALA A 34 -13.60 -8.00 -2.57
CA ALA A 34 -12.78 -7.15 -1.72
C ALA A 34 -13.62 -6.51 -0.62
N VAL A 35 -13.11 -6.53 0.62
CA VAL A 35 -13.71 -5.84 1.77
C VAL A 35 -12.64 -5.01 2.46
N MET A 36 -12.94 -3.75 2.72
CA MET A 36 -12.04 -2.83 3.40
C MET A 36 -12.63 -2.38 4.74
N MET A 37 -11.79 -2.37 5.78
CA MET A 37 -12.04 -1.73 7.06
C MET A 37 -11.03 -0.58 7.26
N GLN A 38 -11.43 0.46 7.98
CA GLN A 38 -10.56 1.59 8.30
C GLN A 38 -10.55 1.81 9.80
N SER A 39 -9.38 2.09 10.36
CA SER A 39 -9.24 2.57 11.75
C SER A 39 -8.49 3.89 11.77
N TYR A 40 -9.02 4.84 12.51
CA TYR A 40 -8.38 6.10 12.82
C TYR A 40 -8.69 6.45 14.28
N GLY A 41 -7.67 6.92 15.00
CA GLY A 41 -7.84 7.39 16.37
C GLY A 41 -8.69 8.67 16.43
N PRO A 42 -9.19 9.04 17.63
CA PRO A 42 -9.86 10.32 17.84
C PRO A 42 -8.95 11.52 17.51
N GLU A 43 -7.63 11.35 17.47
CA GLU A 43 -6.70 12.31 16.86
C GLU A 43 -6.77 12.26 15.33
N ALA A 44 -7.84 12.82 14.74
CA ALA A 44 -8.07 12.85 13.30
C ALA A 44 -6.98 13.60 12.47
N ARG A 45 -5.91 14.07 13.12
CA ARG A 45 -4.70 14.64 12.50
C ARG A 45 -3.46 14.20 13.29
N GLY A 46 -2.52 13.57 12.60
CA GLY A 46 -1.18 13.28 13.13
C GLY A 46 -0.97 11.85 13.67
N GLY A 47 -2.00 11.19 14.21
CA GLY A 47 -1.85 9.83 14.75
C GLY A 47 -1.81 8.74 13.68
N ALA A 48 -1.36 7.55 14.07
CA ALA A 48 -1.35 6.35 13.23
C ALA A 48 -2.77 5.96 12.76
N CYS A 49 -2.96 5.92 11.45
CA CYS A 49 -4.17 5.51 10.74
C CYS A 49 -3.88 4.25 9.92
N ASN A 50 -4.87 3.36 9.79
CA ASN A 50 -4.76 2.21 8.91
C ASN A 50 -6.00 1.98 8.04
N ALA A 51 -5.79 1.25 6.95
CA ALA A 51 -6.82 0.63 6.14
C ALA A 51 -6.48 -0.84 5.95
N ASP A 52 -7.37 -1.70 6.41
CA ASP A 52 -7.29 -3.15 6.30
C ASP A 52 -8.09 -3.60 5.09
N LEU A 53 -7.50 -4.41 4.23
CA LEU A 53 -8.08 -4.86 2.98
C LEU A 53 -7.95 -6.38 2.85
N VAL A 54 -9.09 -7.06 2.75
CA VAL A 54 -9.17 -8.48 2.41
C VAL A 54 -9.58 -8.58 0.94
N VAL A 55 -8.81 -9.33 0.15
CA VAL A 55 -9.11 -9.66 -1.24
C VAL A 55 -9.23 -11.18 -1.37
N SER A 56 -10.21 -11.68 -2.11
CA SER A 56 -10.42 -13.11 -2.30
C SER A 56 -11.06 -13.42 -3.65
N ASP A 57 -10.66 -14.51 -4.29
CA ASP A 57 -11.38 -15.02 -5.47
C ASP A 57 -12.78 -15.55 -5.10
N ASP A 58 -12.96 -16.02 -3.86
CA ASP A 58 -14.23 -16.52 -3.31
C ASP A 58 -14.92 -15.49 -2.39
N VAL A 59 -16.17 -15.77 -2.01
CA VAL A 59 -16.95 -14.95 -1.08
C VAL A 59 -16.21 -14.74 0.24
N ILE A 60 -16.13 -13.49 0.69
CA ILE A 60 -15.48 -13.13 1.96
C ILE A 60 -16.46 -13.31 3.11
N GLY A 61 -16.36 -14.43 3.82
CA GLY A 61 -17.16 -14.71 5.02
C GLY A 61 -16.67 -14.00 6.29
N TYR A 62 -15.38 -13.64 6.37
CA TYR A 62 -14.78 -12.92 7.49
C TYR A 62 -14.01 -11.68 7.01
N PRO A 63 -14.44 -10.46 7.37
CA PRO A 63 -13.95 -9.22 6.78
C PRO A 63 -12.73 -8.61 7.48
N ARG A 64 -12.32 -9.14 8.65
CA ARG A 64 -11.14 -8.66 9.39
C ARG A 64 -9.88 -9.39 8.96
N LEU A 65 -8.74 -8.74 9.18
CA LEU A 65 -7.43 -9.39 9.07
C LEU A 65 -7.24 -10.34 10.26
N SER A 66 -6.59 -11.47 10.01
CA SER A 66 -6.14 -12.41 11.04
C SER A 66 -4.65 -12.17 11.30
N GLN A 67 -3.84 -12.31 10.25
CA GLN A 67 -2.44 -11.92 10.17
C GLN A 67 -2.19 -11.39 8.75
N PRO A 68 -1.95 -10.09 8.56
CA PRO A 68 -1.70 -9.55 7.23
C PRO A 68 -0.50 -10.23 6.57
N GLY A 69 -0.72 -10.82 5.40
CA GLY A 69 0.36 -11.31 4.54
C GLY A 69 1.11 -10.18 3.83
N ILE A 70 0.56 -8.95 3.83
CA ILE A 70 1.21 -7.77 3.26
C ILE A 70 0.97 -6.56 4.16
N LEU A 71 2.06 -5.86 4.51
CA LEU A 71 2.02 -4.57 5.17
C LEU A 71 2.61 -3.49 4.27
N VAL A 72 1.90 -2.37 4.11
CA VAL A 72 2.37 -1.16 3.44
C VAL A 72 2.43 -0.05 4.47
N ILE A 73 3.63 0.33 4.89
CA ILE A 73 3.86 1.25 6.01
C ILE A 73 4.56 2.53 5.54
N MET A 74 3.98 3.68 5.88
CA MET A 74 4.46 5.01 5.46
C MET A 74 4.86 5.92 6.62
N SER A 75 4.89 5.42 7.86
CA SER A 75 5.40 6.19 9.01
C SER A 75 5.95 5.29 10.11
N GLN A 76 6.92 5.82 10.86
CA GLN A 76 7.51 5.14 12.01
C GLN A 76 6.49 4.72 13.07
N GLU A 77 5.56 5.60 13.45
CA GLU A 77 4.51 5.27 14.44
C GLU A 77 3.62 4.10 13.98
N ALA A 78 3.32 4.03 12.67
CA ALA A 78 2.57 2.92 12.11
C ALA A 78 3.39 1.63 12.06
N TYR A 79 4.70 1.72 11.82
CA TYR A 79 5.61 0.58 11.88
C TYR A 79 5.67 -0.03 13.28
N GLU A 80 5.90 0.80 14.29
CA GLU A 80 5.96 0.37 15.70
C GLU A 80 4.64 -0.26 16.16
N LYS A 81 3.51 0.29 15.70
CA LYS A 81 2.17 -0.15 16.11
C LYS A 81 1.70 -1.42 15.41
N TYR A 82 1.99 -1.59 14.12
CA TYR A 82 1.40 -2.64 13.29
C TYR A 82 2.42 -3.62 12.70
N GLY A 83 3.71 -3.30 12.73
CA GLY A 83 4.77 -4.12 12.12
C GLY A 83 4.85 -5.53 12.71
N GLN A 84 4.50 -5.69 13.99
CA GLN A 84 4.52 -6.99 14.67
C GLN A 84 3.34 -7.92 14.29
N ASP A 85 2.29 -7.39 13.67
CA ASP A 85 1.08 -8.18 13.34
C ASP A 85 1.26 -9.03 12.07
N ILE A 86 2.33 -8.80 11.29
CA ILE A 86 2.56 -9.41 9.99
C ILE A 86 2.78 -10.93 10.08
N ASP A 87 2.24 -11.63 9.08
CA ASP A 87 2.52 -13.05 8.86
C ASP A 87 4.04 -13.29 8.68
N PRO A 88 4.63 -14.37 9.23
CA PRO A 88 6.06 -14.64 9.07
C PRO A 88 6.56 -14.84 7.62
N GLU A 89 5.69 -15.31 6.73
CA GLU A 89 5.98 -15.39 5.30
C GLU A 89 5.49 -14.15 4.54
N GLY A 90 5.02 -13.15 5.29
CA GLY A 90 4.46 -11.92 4.79
C GLY A 90 5.49 -10.98 4.18
N THR A 91 4.97 -9.99 3.45
CA THR A 91 5.73 -8.98 2.74
C THR A 91 5.53 -7.61 3.38
N LEU A 92 6.62 -7.01 3.84
CA LEU A 92 6.65 -5.65 4.37
C LEU A 92 7.17 -4.71 3.28
N ILE A 93 6.39 -3.68 2.95
CA ILE A 93 6.75 -2.61 2.02
C ILE A 93 6.75 -1.30 2.81
N VAL A 94 7.90 -0.64 2.90
CA VAL A 94 8.10 0.55 3.76
C VAL A 94 8.54 1.77 2.95
N ASP A 95 8.10 2.94 3.38
CA ASP A 95 8.70 4.21 2.94
C ASP A 95 10.01 4.45 3.69
N GLU A 96 11.15 4.21 3.04
CA GLU A 96 12.47 4.28 3.68
C GLU A 96 12.86 5.69 4.15
N ASP A 97 12.22 6.72 3.59
CA ASP A 97 12.46 8.10 3.99
C ASP A 97 11.85 8.41 5.38
N LEU A 98 10.89 7.60 5.83
CA LEU A 98 10.06 7.87 7.03
C LEU A 98 10.04 6.74 8.05
N VAL A 99 10.60 5.58 7.72
CA VAL A 99 10.58 4.38 8.57
C VAL A 99 12.00 3.87 8.74
N ASP A 100 12.44 3.80 9.99
CA ASP A 100 13.62 3.03 10.38
C ASP A 100 13.18 1.59 10.65
N PHE A 101 13.62 0.68 9.78
CA PHE A 101 13.32 -0.75 9.82
C PHE A 101 14.57 -1.58 10.15
N SER A 102 15.59 -0.97 10.76
CA SER A 102 16.80 -1.69 11.21
C SER A 102 16.48 -2.81 12.21
N GLU A 103 15.49 -2.58 13.08
CA GLU A 103 14.89 -3.60 13.93
C GLU A 103 13.68 -4.23 13.25
N LEU A 104 13.92 -5.26 12.44
CA LEU A 104 12.85 -6.03 11.83
C LEU A 104 12.12 -6.88 12.88
N PRO A 105 10.78 -7.02 12.81
CA PRO A 105 10.09 -8.02 13.59
C PRO A 105 10.69 -9.39 13.24
N PRO A 106 10.95 -10.27 14.23
CA PRO A 106 11.63 -11.55 14.00
C PRO A 106 10.94 -12.45 12.96
N SER A 107 9.66 -12.21 12.73
CA SER A 107 8.82 -12.92 11.76
C SER A 107 9.04 -12.45 10.32
N VAL A 108 9.52 -11.24 10.02
CA VAL A 108 9.51 -10.72 8.64
C VAL A 108 10.68 -11.25 7.83
N SER A 109 10.37 -12.03 6.80
CA SER A 109 11.37 -12.56 5.86
C SER A 109 11.51 -11.75 4.56
N ARG A 110 10.52 -10.92 4.21
CA ARG A 110 10.50 -10.13 2.96
C ARG A 110 10.25 -8.67 3.24
N VAL A 111 11.27 -7.84 3.04
CA VAL A 111 11.21 -6.40 3.25
C VAL A 111 11.62 -5.69 1.98
N TYR A 112 10.79 -4.77 1.51
CA TYR A 112 11.04 -3.93 0.35
C TYR A 112 10.97 -2.47 0.79
N SER A 113 12.09 -1.76 0.62
CA SER A 113 12.19 -0.35 0.94
C SER A 113 11.96 0.49 -0.32
N ILE A 114 11.11 1.50 -0.23
CA ILE A 114 10.73 2.36 -1.35
C ILE A 114 10.94 3.81 -0.89
N PRO A 115 11.75 4.64 -1.55
CA PRO A 115 11.89 6.07 -1.23
C PRO A 115 10.68 6.88 -1.72
N ALA A 116 9.48 6.50 -1.27
CA ALA A 116 8.22 6.97 -1.85
C ALA A 116 8.01 8.47 -1.62
N THR A 117 8.39 8.98 -0.45
CA THR A 117 8.30 10.41 -0.16
C THR A 117 9.24 11.22 -1.05
N ARG A 118 10.49 10.78 -1.22
CA ARG A 118 11.48 11.44 -2.09
C ARG A 118 11.09 11.38 -3.57
N LEU A 119 10.59 10.23 -4.04
CA LEU A 119 10.11 10.07 -5.42
C LEU A 119 8.91 10.99 -5.70
N ALA A 120 7.94 11.05 -4.78
CA ALA A 120 6.79 11.94 -4.92
C ALA A 120 7.17 13.43 -4.88
N ASP A 121 8.19 13.80 -4.08
CA ASP A 121 8.73 15.15 -4.06
C ASP A 121 9.40 15.53 -5.39
N GLY A 122 10.17 14.60 -5.98
CA GLY A 122 10.77 14.77 -7.32
C GLY A 122 9.74 14.93 -8.44
N LEU A 123 8.51 14.42 -8.26
CA LEU A 123 7.37 14.63 -9.16
C LEU A 123 6.62 15.95 -8.87
N GLY A 124 7.05 16.71 -7.87
CA GLY A 124 6.56 18.04 -7.53
C GLY A 124 5.43 18.07 -6.51
N ARG A 125 4.96 16.93 -5.97
CA ARG A 125 3.94 16.88 -4.92
C ARG A 125 4.07 15.67 -4.00
N LYS A 126 4.57 15.86 -2.77
CA LYS A 126 4.63 14.81 -1.73
C LYS A 126 3.29 14.07 -1.46
N ILE A 127 2.15 14.72 -1.72
CA ILE A 127 0.82 14.13 -1.50
C ILE A 127 0.55 12.87 -2.35
N VAL A 128 1.33 12.60 -3.41
CA VAL A 128 1.19 11.39 -4.23
C VAL A 128 2.10 10.24 -3.79
N ALA A 129 2.78 10.34 -2.64
CA ALA A 129 3.62 9.26 -2.10
C ALA A 129 2.85 7.94 -1.92
N ASN A 130 1.56 8.00 -1.54
CA ASN A 130 0.73 6.81 -1.44
C ASN A 130 0.50 6.12 -2.80
N VAL A 131 0.49 6.88 -3.89
CA VAL A 131 0.36 6.34 -5.25
C VAL A 131 1.66 5.70 -5.72
N VAL A 132 2.82 6.25 -5.32
CA VAL A 132 4.12 5.58 -5.49
C VAL A 132 4.11 4.23 -4.76
N MET A 133 3.66 4.19 -3.50
CA MET A 133 3.55 2.94 -2.74
C MET A 133 2.58 1.94 -3.38
N LEU A 134 1.46 2.39 -3.96
CA LEU A 134 0.55 1.52 -4.71
C LEU A 134 1.17 0.93 -5.98
N GLY A 135 2.01 1.70 -6.67
CA GLY A 135 2.83 1.22 -7.78
C GLY A 135 3.75 0.09 -7.34
N ALA A 136 4.52 0.32 -6.28
CA ALA A 136 5.42 -0.68 -5.72
C ALA A 136 4.67 -1.94 -5.25
N LEU A 137 3.53 -1.77 -4.57
CA LEU A 137 2.66 -2.88 -4.17
C LEU A 137 2.20 -3.72 -5.35
N ALA A 138 1.78 -3.10 -6.46
CA ALA A 138 1.34 -3.82 -7.66
C ALA A 138 2.50 -4.62 -8.30
N ALA A 139 3.71 -4.08 -8.29
CA ALA A 139 4.90 -4.77 -8.77
C ALA A 139 5.29 -5.96 -7.86
N ILE A 140 5.30 -5.75 -6.54
CA ILE A 140 5.81 -6.72 -5.56
C ILE A 140 4.80 -7.84 -5.28
N SER A 141 3.55 -7.48 -4.96
CA SER A 141 2.58 -8.45 -4.43
C SER A 141 1.88 -9.28 -5.49
N LYS A 142 1.74 -8.73 -6.72
CA LYS A 142 0.92 -9.28 -7.82
C LYS A 142 -0.53 -9.66 -7.42
N VAL A 143 -1.03 -9.19 -6.28
CA VAL A 143 -2.42 -9.45 -5.82
C VAL A 143 -3.42 -8.83 -6.79
N VAL A 144 -3.04 -7.68 -7.36
CA VAL A 144 -3.78 -6.93 -8.38
C VAL A 144 -2.83 -6.66 -9.54
N SER A 145 -3.34 -6.76 -10.77
CA SER A 145 -2.53 -6.44 -11.96
C SER A 145 -2.16 -4.97 -12.02
N ARG A 146 -1.05 -4.67 -12.73
CA ARG A 146 -0.60 -3.30 -12.98
C ARG A 146 -1.74 -2.42 -13.54
N ASP A 147 -2.41 -2.92 -14.57
CA ASP A 147 -3.41 -2.15 -15.29
C ASP A 147 -4.67 -1.93 -14.44
N ALA A 148 -5.12 -2.94 -13.69
CA ALA A 148 -6.25 -2.79 -12.77
C ALA A 148 -5.98 -1.78 -11.65
N MET A 149 -4.73 -1.75 -11.14
CA MET A 149 -4.33 -0.75 -10.15
C MET A 149 -4.30 0.66 -10.76
N LEU A 150 -3.71 0.81 -11.96
CA LEU A 150 -3.65 2.10 -12.65
C LEU A 150 -5.05 2.63 -12.97
N ASP A 151 -5.93 1.80 -13.52
CA ASP A 151 -7.33 2.16 -13.81
C ASP A 151 -8.07 2.60 -12.56
N ALA A 152 -7.88 1.90 -11.43
CA ALA A 152 -8.47 2.28 -10.16
C ALA A 152 -7.97 3.65 -9.67
N ILE A 153 -6.67 3.93 -9.80
CA ILE A 153 -6.06 5.21 -9.45
C ILE A 153 -6.67 6.33 -10.30
N LEU A 154 -6.64 6.20 -11.62
CA LEU A 154 -7.08 7.24 -12.56
C LEU A 154 -8.58 7.52 -12.49
N ASN A 155 -9.38 6.57 -11.99
CA ASN A 155 -10.81 6.75 -11.74
C ASN A 155 -11.13 7.18 -10.30
N SER A 156 -10.14 7.26 -9.41
CA SER A 156 -10.32 7.70 -8.02
C SER A 156 -9.77 9.10 -7.75
N VAL A 157 -8.99 9.67 -8.67
CA VAL A 157 -8.40 11.01 -8.53
C VAL A 157 -9.07 12.05 -9.45
N PRO A 158 -9.04 13.35 -9.10
CA PRO A 158 -9.53 14.41 -9.96
C PRO A 158 -8.88 14.40 -11.35
N ALA A 159 -9.64 14.75 -12.39
CA ALA A 159 -9.17 14.78 -13.78
C ALA A 159 -7.84 15.56 -13.96
N ARG A 160 -7.73 16.72 -13.30
CA ARG A 160 -6.54 17.60 -13.33
C ARG A 160 -5.27 16.99 -12.74
N THR A 161 -5.37 15.90 -11.98
CA THR A 161 -4.23 15.23 -11.34
C THR A 161 -3.94 13.85 -11.92
N LYS A 162 -4.65 13.42 -12.97
CA LYS A 162 -4.46 12.08 -13.57
C LYS A 162 -3.02 11.85 -14.04
N ASP A 163 -2.48 12.76 -14.85
CA ASP A 163 -1.10 12.68 -15.35
C ASP A 163 -0.06 12.52 -14.21
N LEU A 164 -0.18 13.34 -13.17
CA LEU A 164 0.72 13.25 -12.02
C LEU A 164 0.61 11.92 -11.28
N ASN A 165 -0.61 11.39 -11.11
CA ASN A 165 -0.81 10.12 -10.42
C ASN A 165 -0.38 8.93 -11.28
N GLU A 166 -0.54 9.00 -12.60
CA GLU A 166 -0.02 8.01 -13.53
C GLU A 166 1.50 7.93 -13.47
N ARG A 167 2.18 9.09 -13.51
CA ARG A 167 3.63 9.17 -13.35
C ARG A 167 4.07 8.63 -12.00
N ALA A 168 3.40 9.01 -10.92
CA ALA A 168 3.70 8.50 -9.57
C ALA A 168 3.55 6.99 -9.46
N PHE A 169 2.48 6.44 -10.05
CA PHE A 169 2.25 4.99 -10.10
C PHE A 169 3.36 4.28 -10.87
N ASN A 170 3.69 4.76 -12.08
CA ASN A 170 4.73 4.16 -12.91
C ASN A 170 6.11 4.21 -12.22
N THR A 171 6.45 5.35 -11.61
CA THR A 171 7.69 5.48 -10.81
C THR A 171 7.72 4.46 -9.66
N GLY A 172 6.61 4.31 -8.93
CA GLY A 172 6.53 3.31 -7.87
C GLY A 172 6.60 1.87 -8.37
N TYR A 173 5.99 1.58 -9.52
CA TYR A 173 5.99 0.25 -10.13
C TYR A 173 7.40 -0.17 -10.55
N GLU A 174 8.14 0.72 -11.22
CA GLU A 174 9.54 0.43 -11.57
C GLU A 174 10.42 0.29 -10.32
N GLN A 175 10.25 1.15 -9.30
CA GLN A 175 10.98 1.00 -8.04
C GLN A 175 10.70 -0.35 -7.36
N GLY A 176 9.45 -0.83 -7.42
CA GLY A 176 9.08 -2.14 -6.91
C GLY A 176 9.71 -3.31 -7.68
N LYS A 177 9.86 -3.19 -9.01
CA LYS A 177 10.60 -4.18 -9.81
C LYS A 177 12.09 -4.19 -9.49
N GLU A 178 12.69 -3.01 -9.35
CA GLU A 178 14.10 -2.89 -8.94
C GLU A 178 14.32 -3.54 -7.56
N ALA A 179 13.41 -3.33 -6.61
CA ALA A 179 13.46 -3.95 -5.29
C ALA A 179 13.31 -5.48 -5.33
N LEU A 180 12.65 -6.05 -6.35
CA LEU A 180 12.59 -7.49 -6.61
C LEU A 180 13.86 -8.04 -7.28
N GLY A 181 14.76 -7.19 -7.77
CA GLY A 181 15.89 -7.59 -8.61
C GLY A 181 15.50 -7.90 -10.06
N GLU A 182 14.29 -7.55 -10.50
CA GLU A 182 13.84 -7.68 -11.88
C GLU A 182 14.37 -6.51 -12.72
N GLN A 183 15.63 -6.59 -13.18
CA GLN A 183 16.13 -5.66 -14.20
C GLN A 183 15.48 -5.97 -15.56
N SER A 184 15.04 -4.91 -16.26
CA SER A 184 14.39 -4.99 -17.58
C SER A 184 15.38 -5.30 -18.70
#